data_AF-A0A6P2R9W5-F1
#
_entry.id   AF-A0A6P2R9W5-F1
#
_cell.length_a   1.000
_cell.length_b   1.000
_cell.length_c   1.000
_cell.angle_alpha   90.00
_cell.angle_beta   90.00
_cell.angle_gamma   90.00
#
_symmetry.space_group_name_H-M   'P 1'
#
loop_
_entity.id
_entity.type
_entity.pdbx_description
1 polymer ?
#
loop_
_entity_poly.entity_id
_entity_poly.type
_entity_poly.pdbx_seq_one_letter_code
_entity_poly.pdbx_strand_id
1 'polypeptide(L)'
;MSYVLNLTGSPIAKGMGYATVSGADGNACLFRVNDMMAYLERVFGRPDKIVKSPRPDDFAGMKDIIVVKGSGWRNARGHVTLWDGARCPDTCYVMADPEKGRFIPEAGSLWVLQ
;
A
#
# COMPACT_ATOMS: atom_id res chain seq x y z
N MET A 1 -1.67 -3.70 6.78
CA MET A 1 -1.88 -2.24 6.65
C MET A 1 -2.93 -1.66 7.59
N SER A 2 -4.19 -2.12 7.61
CA SER A 2 -5.22 -1.56 8.50
C SER A 2 -4.78 -1.49 9.97
N TYR A 3 -4.19 -2.58 10.46
CA TYR A 3 -3.62 -2.65 11.80
C TYR A 3 -2.51 -1.58 12.05
N VAL A 4 -1.58 -1.42 11.12
CA VAL A 4 -0.50 -0.43 11.22
C VAL A 4 -1.08 0.98 11.35
N LEU A 5 -2.02 1.34 10.48
CA LEU A 5 -2.67 2.65 10.49
C LEU A 5 -3.42 2.92 11.80
N ASN A 6 -4.17 1.92 12.29
CA ASN A 6 -4.92 2.01 13.54
C ASN A 6 -4.03 2.25 14.77
N LEU A 7 -2.78 1.78 14.76
CA LEU A 7 -1.86 1.94 15.88
C LEU A 7 -0.91 3.15 15.79
N THR A 8 -0.75 3.74 14.60
CA THR A 8 0.28 4.76 14.33
C THR A 8 -0.30 6.16 14.13
N GLY A 9 -1.50 6.43 14.67
CA GLY A 9 -2.09 7.78 14.68
C GLY A 9 -2.94 8.14 13.47
N SER A 10 -3.23 7.17 12.58
CA SER A 10 -4.17 7.33 11.46
C SER A 10 -5.30 6.29 11.53
N PRO A 11 -6.14 6.32 12.58
CA PRO A 11 -7.18 5.32 12.78
C PRO A 11 -8.22 5.33 11.64
N ILE A 12 -8.56 4.13 11.17
CA ILE A 12 -9.61 3.93 10.18
C ILE A 12 -10.96 4.09 10.88
N ALA A 13 -11.63 5.21 10.61
CA ALA A 13 -12.96 5.46 11.14
C ALA A 13 -14.02 4.59 10.45
N LYS A 14 -15.05 4.20 11.22
CA LYS A 14 -16.24 3.55 10.66
C LYS A 14 -17.03 4.54 9.80
N GLY A 15 -17.75 4.04 8.81
CA GLY A 15 -18.65 4.88 7.98
C GLY A 15 -17.95 5.73 6.92
N MET A 16 -16.67 5.49 6.62
CA MET A 16 -15.94 6.23 5.57
C MET A 16 -16.33 5.83 4.13
N GLY A 17 -17.28 4.92 3.95
CA GLY A 17 -17.72 4.42 2.64
C GLY A 17 -16.89 3.25 2.09
N TYR A 18 -16.02 2.66 2.92
CA TYR A 18 -15.23 1.48 2.57
C TYR A 18 -15.72 0.22 3.28
N ALA A 19 -15.48 -0.94 2.69
CA ALA A 19 -15.86 -2.21 3.30
C ALA A 19 -14.88 -2.59 4.42
N THR A 20 -15.40 -2.69 5.65
CA THR A 20 -14.60 -2.98 6.85
C THR A 20 -15.26 -4.04 7.72
N VAL A 21 -14.44 -4.80 8.44
CA VAL A 21 -14.86 -5.59 9.61
C VAL A 21 -14.31 -4.94 10.88
N SER A 22 -14.83 -5.28 12.06
CA SER A 22 -14.26 -4.82 13.33
C SER A 22 -13.28 -5.84 13.89
N GLY A 23 -12.12 -5.40 14.34
CA GLY A 23 -11.18 -6.21 15.13
C GLY A 23 -11.66 -6.40 16.57
N ALA A 24 -10.94 -7.22 17.34
CA ALA A 24 -11.22 -7.43 18.77
C ALA A 24 -11.03 -6.14 19.60
N ASP A 25 -10.19 -5.22 19.11
CA ASP A 25 -9.96 -3.87 19.63
C ASP A 25 -11.09 -2.88 19.26
N GLY A 26 -12.10 -3.32 18.51
CA GLY A 26 -13.21 -2.49 18.04
C GLY A 26 -12.87 -1.59 16.84
N ASN A 27 -11.60 -1.56 16.41
CA ASN A 27 -11.13 -0.77 15.29
C ASN A 27 -11.59 -1.35 13.95
N ALA A 28 -11.78 -0.47 12.95
CA ALA A 28 -12.18 -0.89 11.62
C ALA A 28 -10.97 -1.43 10.83
N CYS A 29 -11.17 -2.57 10.16
CA CYS A 29 -10.19 -3.22 9.32
C CYS A 29 -10.71 -3.34 7.89
N LEU A 30 -10.10 -2.58 6.98
CA LEU A 30 -10.29 -2.74 5.53
C LEU A 30 -9.79 -4.11 5.11
N PHE A 31 -10.58 -4.84 4.32
CA PHE A 31 -10.24 -6.18 3.82
C PHE A 31 -10.12 -6.26 2.29
N ARG A 32 -10.37 -5.16 1.57
CA ARG A 32 -10.18 -5.06 0.12
C ARG A 32 -8.99 -4.16 -0.19
N VAL A 33 -8.08 -4.65 -1.03
CA VAL A 33 -6.88 -3.88 -1.43
C VAL A 33 -7.26 -2.58 -2.15
N ASN A 34 -8.28 -2.59 -3.00
CA ASN A 34 -8.75 -1.39 -3.70
C ASN A 34 -9.23 -0.31 -2.71
N ASP A 35 -9.97 -0.72 -1.67
CA ASP A 35 -10.46 0.19 -0.64
C ASP A 35 -9.29 0.75 0.17
N MET A 36 -8.26 -0.05 0.46
CA MET A 36 -7.02 0.42 1.09
C MET A 36 -6.31 1.48 0.24
N MET A 37 -6.12 1.23 -1.06
CA MET A 37 -5.48 2.21 -1.96
C MET A 37 -6.27 3.53 -2.04
N ALA A 38 -7.60 3.45 -2.15
CA ALA A 38 -8.46 4.63 -2.16
C ALA A 38 -8.48 5.37 -0.80
N TYR A 39 -8.39 4.63 0.31
CA TYR A 39 -8.30 5.20 1.65
C TYR A 39 -7.00 6.01 1.83
N LEU A 40 -5.85 5.46 1.39
CA LEU A 40 -4.56 6.16 1.46
C LEU A 40 -4.59 7.50 0.71
N GLU A 41 -5.10 7.51 -0.52
CA GLU A 41 -5.24 8.74 -1.31
C GLU A 41 -6.20 9.75 -0.65
N ARG A 42 -7.25 9.28 0.04
CA ARG A 42 -8.19 10.15 0.76
C ARG A 42 -7.58 10.76 2.02
N VAL A 43 -6.77 10.01 2.76
CA VAL A 43 -6.23 10.44 4.07
C VAL A 43 -4.93 11.22 3.92
N PHE A 44 -4.02 10.75 3.05
CA PHE A 44 -2.69 11.34 2.88
C PHE A 44 -2.57 12.20 1.63
N GLY A 45 -3.64 12.29 0.81
CA GLY A 45 -3.60 13.04 -0.45
C GLY A 45 -2.82 12.31 -1.54
N ARG A 46 -2.29 13.08 -2.49
CA ARG A 46 -1.52 12.52 -3.60
C ARG A 46 -0.18 11.95 -3.10
N PRO A 47 0.29 10.82 -3.65
CA PRO A 47 1.61 10.29 -3.34
C PRO A 47 2.72 11.30 -3.69
N ASP A 48 3.77 11.36 -2.87
CA ASP A 48 4.95 12.20 -3.10
C ASP A 48 5.73 11.77 -4.35
N LYS A 49 5.70 10.48 -4.68
CA LYS A 49 6.34 9.94 -5.88
C LYS A 49 5.47 8.91 -6.57
N ILE A 50 5.37 9.00 -7.89
CA ILE A 50 4.70 8.03 -8.76
C ILE A 50 5.64 7.66 -9.90
N VAL A 51 5.85 6.36 -10.12
CA VAL A 51 6.79 5.83 -11.13
C VAL A 51 6.13 4.74 -11.94
N LYS A 52 6.30 4.76 -13.26
CA LYS A 52 5.87 3.67 -14.16
C LYS A 52 6.93 2.57 -14.18
N SER A 53 6.49 1.30 -14.23
CA SER A 53 7.39 0.13 -14.20
C SER A 53 8.38 0.19 -13.03
N PRO A 54 7.89 0.31 -11.78
CA PRO A 54 8.68 0.69 -10.62
C PRO A 54 9.80 -0.31 -10.32
N ARG A 55 11.00 0.16 -10.01
CA ARG A 55 12.15 -0.62 -9.50
C ARG A 55 12.53 -0.15 -8.09
N PRO A 56 13.28 -0.95 -7.31
CA PRO A 56 13.73 -0.54 -5.97
C PRO A 56 14.45 0.82 -5.95
N ASP A 57 15.38 1.03 -6.89
CA ASP A 57 16.19 2.25 -6.97
C ASP A 57 15.35 3.52 -7.20
N ASP A 58 14.15 3.37 -7.78
CA ASP A 58 13.26 4.50 -7.99
C ASP A 58 12.75 5.10 -6.67
N PHE A 59 12.82 4.37 -5.55
CA PHE A 59 12.36 4.81 -4.24
C PHE A 59 13.49 4.89 -3.21
N ALA A 60 14.75 4.79 -3.66
CA ALA A 60 15.92 4.86 -2.79
C ALA A 60 15.94 6.17 -1.97
N GLY A 61 16.17 6.04 -0.66
CA GLY A 61 16.24 7.17 0.27
C GLY A 61 14.88 7.77 0.67
N MET A 62 13.77 7.28 0.13
CA MET A 62 12.41 7.59 0.62
C MET A 62 11.93 6.46 1.54
N LYS A 63 10.95 6.72 2.41
CA LYS A 63 10.41 5.70 3.34
C LYS A 63 8.92 5.90 3.57
N ASP A 64 8.32 4.94 4.26
CA ASP A 64 6.92 4.85 4.68
C ASP A 64 6.04 4.02 3.73
N ILE A 65 4.93 4.54 3.19
CA ILE A 65 3.93 3.70 2.53
C ILE A 65 4.24 3.60 1.03
N ILE A 66 4.38 2.37 0.53
CA ILE A 66 4.48 2.08 -0.91
C ILE A 66 3.28 1.27 -1.39
N VAL A 67 2.74 1.68 -2.53
CA VAL A 67 1.68 0.99 -3.26
C VAL A 67 2.20 0.60 -4.64
N VAL A 68 2.12 -0.68 -4.97
CA VAL A 68 2.45 -1.16 -6.32
C VAL A 68 1.19 -1.66 -7.01
N LYS A 69 0.72 -0.92 -8.00
CA LYS A 69 -0.43 -1.25 -8.86
C LYS A 69 0.04 -2.02 -10.09
N GLY A 70 -0.76 -2.99 -10.52
CA GLY A 70 -0.42 -3.83 -11.67
C GLY A 70 -1.51 -4.83 -12.02
N SER A 71 -1.18 -5.72 -12.96
CA SER A 71 -2.09 -6.74 -13.49
C SER A 71 -1.54 -8.16 -13.30
N GLY A 72 -2.33 -9.18 -13.65
CA GLY A 72 -1.94 -10.60 -13.57
C GLY A 72 -2.47 -11.35 -12.34
N TRP A 73 -2.78 -10.63 -11.25
CA TRP A 73 -3.57 -11.19 -10.14
C TRP A 73 -5.08 -11.10 -10.41
N ARG A 74 -5.82 -12.14 -9.99
CA ARG A 74 -7.29 -12.19 -10.16
C ARG A 74 -8.06 -11.57 -8.99
N ASN A 75 -7.42 -11.49 -7.82
CA ASN A 75 -8.04 -11.12 -6.55
C ASN A 75 -7.54 -9.77 -5.99
N ALA A 76 -6.55 -9.14 -6.63
CA ALA A 76 -5.99 -7.87 -6.22
C ALA A 76 -5.54 -7.05 -7.43
N ARG A 77 -5.61 -5.71 -7.31
CA ARG A 77 -5.11 -4.75 -8.31
C ARG A 77 -3.67 -4.30 -8.04
N GLY A 78 -3.05 -4.87 -7.02
CA GLY A 78 -1.71 -4.49 -6.57
C GLY A 78 -1.45 -4.91 -5.14
N HIS A 79 -0.41 -4.34 -4.56
CA HIS A 79 0.03 -4.57 -3.19
C HIS A 79 0.22 -3.25 -2.44
N VAL A 80 0.03 -3.26 -1.12
CA VAL A 80 0.23 -2.11 -0.25
C VAL A 80 1.07 -2.56 0.93
N THR A 81 2.24 -1.94 1.11
CA THR A 81 3.18 -2.29 2.18
C THR A 81 3.98 -1.07 2.65
N LEU A 82 4.94 -1.30 3.54
CA LEU A 82 5.91 -0.31 3.99
C LEU A 82 7.21 -0.44 3.17
N TRP A 83 7.94 0.67 3.09
CA TRP A 83 9.24 0.78 2.44
C TRP A 83 10.22 1.48 3.38
N ASP A 84 11.40 0.89 3.60
CA ASP A 84 12.41 1.42 4.52
C ASP A 84 13.51 2.26 3.82
N GLY A 85 13.41 2.45 2.50
CA GLY A 85 14.47 3.03 1.67
C GLY A 85 15.23 2.03 0.82
N ALA A 86 15.07 0.73 1.09
CA ALA A 86 15.71 -0.35 0.34
C ALA A 86 14.86 -1.62 0.21
N ARG A 87 14.01 -1.92 1.18
CA ARG A 87 13.26 -3.18 1.30
C ARG A 87 11.85 -2.94 1.85
N CYS A 88 11.00 -3.94 1.66
CA CYS A 88 9.70 -4.06 2.30
C CYS A 88 9.79 -5.07 3.45
N PRO A 89 8.97 -4.94 4.50
CA PRO A 89 8.94 -5.92 5.59
C PRO A 89 8.36 -7.28 5.14
N ASP A 90 7.60 -7.27 4.04
CA ASP A 90 7.14 -8.43 3.29
C ASP A 90 7.75 -8.37 1.86
N THR A 91 6.96 -8.66 0.83
CA THR A 91 7.37 -8.59 -0.57
C THR A 91 7.00 -7.23 -1.19
N CYS A 92 7.92 -6.61 -1.94
CA CYS A 92 7.66 -5.29 -2.54
C CYS A 92 6.83 -5.36 -3.82
N TYR A 93 6.92 -6.45 -4.59
CA TYR A 93 6.24 -6.64 -5.88
C TYR A 93 6.58 -5.59 -6.95
N VAL A 94 7.72 -4.91 -6.81
CA VAL A 94 8.29 -4.04 -7.84
C VAL A 94 8.91 -4.87 -8.98
N MET A 95 9.34 -4.21 -10.05
CA MET A 95 10.07 -4.86 -11.14
C MET A 95 11.30 -5.59 -10.61
N ALA A 96 11.58 -6.74 -11.22
CA ALA A 96 12.64 -7.68 -10.83
C ALA A 96 12.47 -8.39 -9.47
N ASP A 97 11.37 -8.18 -8.75
CA ASP A 97 11.05 -8.98 -7.56
C ASP A 97 10.80 -10.45 -7.95
N PRO A 98 11.52 -11.44 -7.38
CA PRO A 98 11.37 -12.85 -7.76
C PRO A 98 10.03 -13.45 -7.32
N GLU A 99 9.38 -12.88 -6.30
CA GLU A 99 8.16 -13.44 -5.71
C GLU A 99 6.88 -12.98 -6.43
N LYS A 100 6.99 -12.06 -7.39
CA LYS A 100 5.83 -11.50 -8.10
C LYS A 100 5.04 -12.52 -8.94
N GLY A 101 5.66 -13.63 -9.32
CA GLY A 101 5.02 -14.67 -10.12
C GLY A 101 4.37 -14.09 -11.38
N ARG A 102 3.03 -14.20 -11.49
CA ARG A 102 2.25 -13.67 -12.63
C ARG A 102 1.93 -12.17 -12.54
N PHE A 103 2.23 -11.52 -11.43
CA PHE A 103 1.98 -10.10 -11.25
C PHE A 103 2.93 -9.27 -12.12
N ILE A 104 2.37 -8.32 -12.86
CA ILE A 104 3.07 -7.37 -13.72
C ILE A 104 2.89 -5.99 -13.09
N PRO A 105 3.91 -5.45 -12.40
CA PRO A 105 3.82 -4.13 -11.81
C PRO A 105 3.87 -3.05 -12.89
N GLU A 106 2.90 -2.14 -12.83
CA GLU A 106 2.69 -1.10 -13.83
C GLU A 106 3.01 0.28 -13.27
N ALA A 107 2.67 0.53 -12.00
CA ALA A 107 2.94 1.78 -11.31
C ALA A 107 3.27 1.58 -9.83
N GLY A 108 4.31 2.25 -9.35
CA GLY A 108 4.63 2.38 -7.94
C GLY A 108 4.28 3.78 -7.44
N SER A 109 3.69 3.90 -6.27
CA SER A 109 3.35 5.16 -5.62
C SER A 109 3.85 5.14 -4.19
N LEU A 110 4.51 6.20 -3.74
CA LEU A 110 5.06 6.29 -2.38
C LEU A 110 4.60 7.57 -1.70
N TRP A 111 4.22 7.44 -0.43
CA TRP A 111 3.95 8.54 0.50
C TRP A 111 5.03 8.56 1.57
N VAL A 112 5.66 9.71 1.79
CA VAL A 112 6.55 9.98 2.91
C VAL A 112 5.70 10.61 4.01
N LEU A 113 5.66 9.95 5.17
CA LEU A 113 4.89 10.41 6.31
C LEU A 113 5.79 11.25 7.23
N GLN A 114 5.23 12.30 7.83
CA GLN A 114 5.93 13.21 8.76
C GLN A 114 5.88 12.69 10.20
#